data_AF-A0A6G1ETW2-F1
#
_entry.id   AF-A0A6G1ETW2-F1
#
_cell.length_a   1.000
_cell.length_b   1.000
_cell.length_c   1.000
_cell.angle_alpha   90.00
_cell.angle_beta   90.00
_cell.angle_gamma   90.00
#
_symmetry.space_group_name_H-M   'P 1'
#
loop_
_entity.id
_entity.type
_entity.pdbx_description
1 polymer ?
#
loop_
_entity_poly.entity_id
_entity_poly.type
_entity_poly.pdbx_seq_one_letter_code
_entity_poly.pdbx_strand_id
1 'polypeptide(L)'
;MRMMMQQLQNQQQQPPPQLQGPVHALPPQSKMFEFLRTKPPIFKGLDTPLDAEDWMRTMECKLEITQCTDREKVRFTVQQLEGAALDWYENLKGGLDDPEALTFEEFRTAF
;
A
#
# COMPACT_ATOMS: atom_id res chain seq x y z
N MET A 1 -16.84 -62.98 -8.14
CA MET A 1 -16.69 -62.27 -6.85
C MET A 1 -15.51 -61.29 -6.83
N ARG A 2 -15.15 -60.61 -7.94
CA ARG A 2 -13.98 -59.70 -7.99
C ARG A 2 -14.33 -58.21 -8.15
N MET A 3 -15.58 -57.88 -8.46
CA MET A 3 -16.01 -56.49 -8.72
C MET A 3 -16.35 -55.69 -7.44
N MET A 4 -16.69 -56.35 -6.32
CA MET A 4 -17.01 -55.64 -5.07
C MET A 4 -15.76 -55.15 -4.32
N MET A 5 -14.62 -55.83 -4.43
CA MET A 5 -13.36 -55.36 -3.82
C MET A 5 -12.74 -54.19 -4.58
N GLN A 6 -12.98 -54.09 -5.90
CA GLN A 6 -12.48 -52.97 -6.69
C GLN A 6 -13.23 -51.67 -6.40
N GLN A 7 -14.52 -51.77 -6.06
CA GLN A 7 -15.31 -50.60 -5.66
C GLN A 7 -14.91 -50.07 -4.28
N LEU A 8 -14.57 -50.94 -3.32
CA LEU A 8 -14.08 -50.49 -2.02
C LEU A 8 -12.70 -49.83 -2.10
N GLN A 9 -11.82 -50.33 -2.98
CA GLN A 9 -10.48 -49.77 -3.18
C GLN A 9 -10.53 -48.38 -3.86
N ASN A 10 -11.46 -48.17 -4.80
CA ASN A 10 -11.66 -46.88 -5.45
C ASN A 10 -12.23 -45.81 -4.48
N GLN A 11 -12.98 -46.23 -3.46
CA GLN A 11 -13.55 -45.34 -2.43
C GLN A 11 -12.52 -44.96 -1.35
N GLN A 12 -11.46 -45.77 -1.15
CA GLN A 12 -10.37 -45.47 -0.22
C GLN A 12 -9.23 -44.64 -0.85
N GLN A 13 -9.14 -44.60 -2.20
CA GLN A 13 -8.18 -43.77 -2.93
C GLN A 13 -8.70 -42.37 -3.28
N GLN A 14 -9.94 -42.03 -2.93
CA GLN A 14 -10.37 -40.63 -2.98
C GLN A 14 -9.57 -39.89 -1.90
N PRO A 15 -8.78 -38.85 -2.23
CA PRO A 15 -8.23 -38.00 -1.20
C PRO A 15 -9.40 -37.50 -0.34
N PRO A 16 -9.23 -37.34 0.99
CA PRO A 16 -10.26 -36.70 1.79
C PRO A 16 -10.66 -35.40 1.08
N PRO A 17 -11.95 -35.02 1.06
CA PRO A 17 -12.32 -33.71 0.56
C PRO A 17 -11.47 -32.72 1.34
N GLN A 18 -10.44 -32.19 0.67
CA GLN A 18 -9.66 -31.09 1.18
C GLN A 18 -10.75 -30.07 1.51
N LEU A 19 -10.86 -29.70 2.79
CA LEU A 19 -11.68 -28.58 3.21
C LEU A 19 -11.04 -27.34 2.56
N GLN A 20 -11.23 -27.20 1.26
CA GLN A 20 -11.09 -25.98 0.51
C GLN A 20 -12.32 -25.15 0.90
N GLY A 21 -12.41 -24.80 2.19
CA GLY A 21 -12.87 -23.46 2.51
C GLY A 21 -12.01 -22.51 1.67
N PRO A 22 -12.55 -21.36 1.23
CA PRO A 22 -11.78 -20.43 0.43
C PRO A 22 -10.43 -20.29 1.12
N VAL A 23 -9.37 -20.74 0.45
CA VAL A 23 -8.02 -20.44 0.87
C VAL A 23 -8.08 -18.94 0.89
N HIS A 24 -8.14 -18.36 2.09
CA HIS A 24 -7.94 -16.95 2.29
C HIS A 24 -6.48 -16.75 1.90
N ALA A 25 -6.17 -16.79 0.61
CA ALA A 25 -5.22 -15.88 0.03
C ALA A 25 -5.70 -14.56 0.58
N LEU A 26 -5.01 -14.09 1.63
CA LEU A 26 -5.25 -12.77 2.18
C LEU A 26 -5.42 -11.87 0.96
N PRO A 27 -6.56 -11.18 0.80
CA PRO A 27 -6.73 -10.27 -0.32
C PRO A 27 -5.46 -9.43 -0.35
N PRO A 28 -4.84 -9.21 -1.53
CA PRO A 28 -3.53 -8.57 -1.64
C PRO A 28 -3.57 -7.36 -0.70
N GLN A 29 -2.81 -7.44 0.40
CA GLN A 29 -2.91 -6.43 1.43
C GLN A 29 -2.63 -5.12 0.71
N SER A 30 -3.61 -4.22 0.70
CA SER A 30 -3.45 -2.98 -0.02
C SER A 30 -2.22 -2.31 0.59
N LYS A 31 -1.21 -1.97 -0.20
CA LYS A 31 0.02 -1.32 0.29
C LYS A 31 -0.28 -0.09 1.15
N MET A 32 -1.39 0.59 0.86
CA MET A 32 -1.95 1.66 1.70
C MET A 32 -2.27 1.18 3.13
N PHE A 33 -2.86 0.01 3.27
CA PHE A 33 -3.15 -0.58 4.58
C PHE A 33 -1.85 -0.92 5.34
N GLU A 34 -0.84 -1.43 4.66
CA GLU A 34 0.49 -1.66 5.25
C GLU A 34 1.15 -0.35 5.67
N PHE A 35 1.03 0.68 4.84
CA PHE A 35 1.48 2.04 5.15
C PHE A 35 0.77 2.60 6.38
N LEU A 36 -0.56 2.54 6.44
CA LEU A 36 -1.35 3.02 7.58
C LEU A 36 -1.04 2.25 8.88
N ARG A 37 -0.67 0.97 8.80
CA ARG A 37 -0.19 0.20 9.96
C ARG A 37 1.10 0.76 10.56
N THR A 38 1.92 1.48 9.78
CA THR A 38 3.09 2.18 10.31
C THR A 38 2.73 3.42 11.12
N LYS A 39 1.44 3.79 11.20
CA LYS A 39 0.92 5.02 11.81
C LYS A 39 1.68 6.24 11.28
N PRO A 40 1.50 6.58 9.99
CA PRO A 40 2.14 7.74 9.41
C PRO A 40 1.65 9.03 10.08
N PRO A 41 2.53 10.01 10.29
CA PRO A 41 2.16 11.30 10.87
C PRO A 41 1.42 12.17 9.84
N ILE A 42 0.51 13.02 10.32
CA ILE A 42 -0.19 14.01 9.50
C ILE A 42 0.56 15.34 9.54
N PHE A 43 0.67 16.02 8.39
CA PHE A 43 1.30 17.33 8.26
C PHE A 43 0.32 18.38 7.77
N LYS A 44 0.22 19.51 8.48
CA LYS A 44 -0.78 20.55 8.22
C LYS A 44 -0.24 21.77 7.49
N GLY A 45 1.09 21.87 7.35
CA GLY A 45 1.76 23.01 6.72
C GLY A 45 1.81 24.27 7.58
N LEU A 46 1.57 24.16 8.90
CA LEU A 46 1.69 25.27 9.85
C LEU A 46 3.00 25.23 10.66
N ASP A 47 3.79 24.18 10.46
CA ASP A 47 4.98 23.87 11.24
C ASP A 47 6.24 24.54 10.67
N THR A 48 7.35 24.50 11.41
CA THR A 48 8.60 25.12 10.94
C THR A 48 9.23 24.32 9.79
N PRO A 49 10.11 24.91 8.96
CA PRO A 49 10.79 24.16 7.90
C PRO A 49 11.56 22.93 8.43
N LEU A 50 12.05 22.97 9.68
CA LEU A 50 12.69 21.83 10.32
C LEU A 50 11.71 20.69 10.61
N ASP A 51 10.49 21.02 11.05
CA ASP A 51 9.43 20.02 11.28
C ASP A 51 8.95 19.41 9.96
N ALA A 52 8.91 20.20 8.88
CA ALA A 52 8.60 19.72 7.53
C ALA A 52 9.64 18.70 7.04
N GLU A 53 10.93 19.00 7.22
CA GLU A 53 12.01 18.06 6.89
C GLU A 53 11.95 16.77 7.73
N ASP A 54 11.70 16.88 9.03
CA ASP A 54 11.58 15.71 9.92
C ASP A 54 10.39 14.84 9.54
N TRP A 55 9.25 15.46 9.27
CA TRP A 55 8.05 14.77 8.79
C TRP A 55 8.33 14.04 7.47
N MET A 56 8.99 14.71 6.52
CA MET A 56 9.35 14.12 5.23
C MET A 56 10.25 12.89 5.41
N ARG A 57 11.35 13.00 6.19
CA ARG A 57 12.24 11.86 6.48
C ARG A 57 11.49 10.70 7.14
N THR A 58 10.59 11.00 8.07
CA THR A 58 9.76 9.99 8.74
C THR A 58 8.86 9.26 7.73
N MET A 59 8.29 9.99 6.77
CA MET A 59 7.48 9.41 5.70
C MET A 59 8.31 8.53 4.78
N GLU A 60 9.54 8.93 4.43
CA GLU A 60 10.45 8.11 3.61
C GLU A 60 10.74 6.76 4.25
N CYS A 61 11.12 6.75 5.53
CA CYS A 61 11.35 5.51 6.28
C CYS A 61 10.12 4.59 6.25
N LYS A 62 8.92 5.14 6.39
CA LYS A 62 7.67 4.36 6.38
C LYS A 62 7.32 3.83 5.00
N LEU A 63 7.55 4.62 3.96
CA LEU A 63 7.29 4.23 2.57
C LEU A 63 8.24 3.14 2.08
N GLU A 64 9.49 3.16 2.54
CA GLU A 64 10.48 2.11 2.23
C GLU A 64 10.02 0.72 2.72
N ILE A 65 9.40 0.65 3.91
CA ILE A 65 8.86 -0.60 4.47
C ILE A 65 7.79 -1.22 3.57
N THR A 66 7.01 -0.39 2.88
CA THR A 66 5.85 -0.82 2.09
C THR A 66 6.17 -1.19 0.64
N GLN A 67 7.44 -1.07 0.22
CA GLN A 67 7.92 -1.37 -1.14
C GLN A 67 7.02 -0.77 -2.25
N CYS A 68 6.58 0.47 -2.04
CA CYS A 68 5.72 1.19 -2.97
C CYS A 68 6.47 1.68 -4.21
N THR A 69 5.77 1.72 -5.34
CA THR A 69 6.21 2.45 -6.53
C THR A 69 6.21 3.96 -6.26
N ASP A 70 6.98 4.75 -7.02
CA ASP A 70 7.03 6.20 -6.84
C ASP A 70 5.66 6.88 -6.87
N ARG A 71 4.78 6.44 -7.78
CA ARG A 71 3.40 6.93 -7.84
C ARG A 71 2.61 6.60 -6.58
N GLU A 72 2.77 5.40 -6.03
CA GLU A 72 2.13 5.01 -4.76
C GLU A 72 2.69 5.83 -3.59
N LYS A 73 4.00 6.07 -3.56
CA LYS A 73 4.65 6.89 -2.53
C LYS A 73 4.07 8.30 -2.50
N VAL A 74 3.97 8.98 -3.64
CA VAL A 74 3.35 10.31 -3.74
C VAL A 74 1.91 10.27 -3.23
N ARG A 75 1.10 9.30 -3.69
CA ARG A 75 -0.30 9.19 -3.25
C ARG A 75 -0.43 8.96 -1.74
N PHE A 76 0.47 8.17 -1.15
CA PHE A 76 0.45 7.88 0.28
C PHE A 76 0.89 9.09 1.09
N THR A 77 1.87 9.83 0.59
CA THR A 77 2.33 11.08 1.21
C THR A 77 1.27 12.16 1.18
N VAL A 78 0.60 12.36 0.05
CA VAL A 78 -0.51 13.31 -0.08
C VAL A 78 -1.67 12.97 0.85
N GLN A 79 -1.95 11.67 1.07
CA GLN A 79 -2.97 11.24 2.03
C GLN A 79 -2.66 11.62 3.48
N GLN A 80 -1.42 12.01 3.78
CA GLN A 80 -1.01 12.46 5.11
C GLN A 80 -0.88 13.99 5.19
N LEU A 81 -1.16 14.71 4.11
CA LEU A 81 -1.24 16.16 4.11
C LEU A 81 -2.66 16.61 4.47
N GLU A 82 -2.77 17.65 5.28
CA GLU A 82 -4.01 18.33 5.60
C GLU A 82 -3.83 19.85 5.50
N GLY A 83 -4.94 20.58 5.40
CA GLY A 83 -4.91 22.05 5.46
C GLY A 83 -4.00 22.68 4.40
N ALA A 84 -3.09 23.56 4.85
CA ALA A 84 -2.22 24.33 3.96
C ALA A 84 -1.25 23.46 3.16
N ALA A 85 -0.82 22.33 3.72
CA ALA A 85 0.07 21.41 3.00
C ALA A 85 -0.66 20.67 1.87
N LEU A 86 -1.94 20.34 2.05
CA LEU A 86 -2.74 19.73 0.99
C LEU A 86 -3.00 20.73 -0.14
N ASP A 87 -3.33 21.98 0.20
CA ASP A 87 -3.51 23.08 -0.77
C ASP A 87 -2.25 23.31 -1.62
N TRP A 88 -1.07 23.30 -0.99
CA TRP A 88 0.22 23.36 -1.69
C TRP A 88 0.37 22.23 -2.73
N TYR A 89 0.01 20.99 -2.38
CA TYR A 89 0.08 19.87 -3.31
C TYR A 89 -0.91 20.03 -4.48
N GLU A 90 -2.12 20.51 -4.23
CA GLU A 90 -3.10 20.78 -5.28
C GLU A 90 -2.61 21.85 -6.26
N ASN A 91 -1.95 22.89 -5.76
CA ASN A 91 -1.31 23.92 -6.59
C ASN A 91 -0.12 23.36 -7.39
N LEU A 92 0.76 22.57 -6.76
CA LEU A 92 1.86 21.87 -7.45
C LEU A 92 1.31 21.03 -8.60
N LYS A 93 0.28 20.22 -8.32
CA LYS A 93 -0.37 19.34 -9.29
C LYS A 93 -0.97 20.13 -10.46
N GLY A 94 -1.55 21.30 -10.22
CA GLY A 94 -2.09 22.17 -11.26
C GLY A 94 -1.04 22.76 -12.21
N GLY A 95 0.22 22.80 -11.80
CA GLY A 95 1.34 23.26 -12.63
C GLY A 95 2.03 22.17 -13.46
N LEU A 96 1.68 20.90 -13.28
CA LEU A 96 2.28 19.77 -13.99
C LEU A 96 1.53 19.47 -15.28
N ASP A 97 2.26 19.18 -16.36
CA ASP A 97 1.69 18.72 -17.64
C ASP A 97 1.12 17.30 -17.50
N ASP A 98 1.85 16.41 -16.82
CA ASP A 98 1.39 15.08 -16.43
C ASP A 98 1.55 14.87 -14.92
N PRO A 99 0.47 15.05 -14.11
CA PRO A 99 0.54 14.88 -12.67
C PRO A 99 0.66 13.42 -12.21
N GLU A 100 0.46 12.44 -13.11
CA GLU A 100 0.61 11.02 -12.79
C GLU A 100 2.06 10.53 -12.93
N ALA A 101 2.90 11.25 -13.69
CA ALA A 101 4.33 11.03 -13.85
C ALA A 101 5.16 11.61 -12.71
N LEU A 102 4.57 12.44 -11.84
CA LEU A 102 5.28 13.01 -10.69
C LEU A 102 5.92 11.90 -9.85
N THR A 103 7.26 11.88 -9.84
CA THR A 103 8.02 10.94 -9.03
C THR A 103 8.07 11.38 -7.58
N PHE A 104 8.39 10.44 -6.69
CA PHE A 104 8.54 10.77 -5.28
C PHE A 104 9.74 11.69 -5.00
N GLU A 105 10.79 11.62 -5.82
CA GLU A 105 11.95 12.51 -5.73
C GLU A 105 11.61 13.95 -6.13
N GLU A 106 10.84 14.14 -7.20
CA GLU A 106 10.35 15.46 -7.59
C GLU A 106 9.42 16.05 -6.54
N PHE A 107 8.53 15.23 -5.98
CA PHE A 107 7.69 15.64 -4.86
C PHE A 107 8.54 16.10 -3.66
N ARG A 108 9.58 15.34 -3.29
CA ARG A 108 10.49 15.68 -2.18
C ARG A 108 11.24 16.99 -2.44
N THR A 109 11.64 17.23 -3.68
CA THR A 109 12.39 18.43 -4.07
C THR A 109 11.53 19.69 -4.04
N ALA A 110 10.23 19.55 -4.28
CA ALA A 110 9.29 20.66 -4.28
C ALA A 110 8.76 21.04 -2.88
N PHE A 111 8.80 20.11 -1.93
CA PHE A 111 8.27 20.24 -0.58
C PHE A 111 9.21 21.01 0.34
#